data_AF-A0AAV0MER0-F1
#
_entry.id   AF-A0AAV0MER0-F1
#
_cell.length_a   1.000
_cell.length_b   1.000
_cell.length_c   1.000
_cell.angle_alpha   90.00
_cell.angle_beta   90.00
_cell.angle_gamma   90.00
#
_symmetry.space_group_name_H-M   'P 1'
#
loop_
_entity.id
_entity.type
_entity.pdbx_description
1 polymer ?
#
loop_
_entity_poly.entity_id
_entity_poly.type
_entity_poly.pdbx_seq_one_letter_code
_entity_poly.pdbx_strand_id
1 'polypeptide(L)'
;MPSKVNLSPFKLDIDELINEFVEGQWTSFPDWKKIWRSMKFSYIYEAAPATHLGFFMQSLYAHTIGHMNVSASFTRRLGGLYCLYCLYETQPFKPPFKIYLSLGELKKLKNLVTEAKGNDVKAAASLVQRMLEKDVFLFGYLDLEEAAKTVEKLTEQDNEIVKCAAKK
;
A
#
# COMPACT_ATOMS: atom_id res chain seq x y z
N MET A 1 -16.28 -22.73 5.30
CA MET A 1 -15.08 -22.19 4.62
C MET A 1 -14.88 -20.77 5.11
N PRO A 2 -13.68 -20.34 5.53
CA PRO A 2 -13.46 -18.93 5.85
C PRO A 2 -13.68 -18.13 4.55
N SER A 3 -14.61 -17.17 4.59
CA SER A 3 -14.89 -16.27 3.47
C SER A 3 -13.62 -15.50 3.11
N LYS A 4 -13.16 -15.64 1.86
CA LYS A 4 -12.03 -14.88 1.32
C LYS A 4 -12.30 -13.38 1.53
N VAL A 5 -11.39 -12.68 2.22
CA VAL A 5 -11.52 -11.23 2.44
C VAL A 5 -11.53 -10.54 1.08
N ASN A 6 -12.63 -9.86 0.74
CA ASN A 6 -12.72 -9.07 -0.48
C ASN A 6 -12.01 -7.72 -0.26
N LEU A 7 -10.83 -7.57 -0.87
CA LEU A 7 -10.00 -6.37 -0.72
C LEU A 7 -10.35 -5.26 -1.72
N SER A 8 -11.17 -5.54 -2.73
CA SER A 8 -11.45 -4.59 -3.83
C SER A 8 -12.01 -3.23 -3.35
N PRO A 9 -12.95 -3.17 -2.39
CA PRO A 9 -13.46 -1.88 -1.90
C PRO A 9 -12.35 -1.01 -1.28
N PHE A 10 -11.48 -1.61 -0.46
CA PHE A 10 -10.38 -0.88 0.17
C PHE A 10 -9.35 -0.34 -0.84
N LYS A 11 -9.11 -1.10 -1.91
CA LYS A 11 -8.23 -0.66 -3.01
C LYS A 11 -8.86 0.51 -3.76
N LEU A 12 -10.16 0.44 -4.03
CA LEU A 12 -10.91 1.53 -4.66
C LEU A 12 -10.87 2.80 -3.80
N ASP A 13 -11.09 2.68 -2.48
CA ASP A 13 -11.01 3.83 -1.57
C ASP A 13 -9.62 4.48 -1.63
N ILE A 14 -8.53 3.69 -1.64
CA ILE A 14 -7.16 4.21 -1.80
C ILE A 14 -6.98 4.88 -3.17
N ASP A 15 -7.50 4.28 -4.24
CA ASP A 15 -7.43 4.82 -5.59
C ASP A 15 -8.13 6.19 -5.66
N GLU A 16 -9.35 6.29 -5.13
CA GLU A 16 -10.15 7.52 -5.09
C GLU A 16 -9.46 8.62 -4.27
N LEU A 17 -8.92 8.29 -3.09
CA LEU A 17 -8.17 9.22 -2.26
C LEU A 17 -6.96 9.81 -3.01
N ILE A 18 -6.21 8.95 -3.72
CA ILE A 18 -5.04 9.38 -4.48
C ILE A 18 -5.48 10.15 -5.74
N ASN A 19 -6.57 9.76 -6.38
CA ASN A 19 -7.11 10.44 -7.56
C ASN A 19 -7.51 11.89 -7.23
N GLU A 20 -8.24 12.10 -6.13
CA GLU A 20 -8.57 13.44 -5.64
C GLU A 20 -7.31 14.29 -5.46
N PHE A 21 -6.25 13.72 -4.88
CA PHE A 21 -4.98 14.43 -4.71
C PHE A 21 -4.31 14.80 -6.05
N VAL A 22 -4.39 13.89 -7.03
CA VAL A 22 -3.84 14.09 -8.37
C VAL A 22 -4.64 15.12 -9.16
N GLU A 23 -5.96 15.08 -9.11
CA GLU A 23 -6.85 16.02 -9.80
C GLU A 23 -6.67 17.46 -9.30
N GLY A 24 -6.47 17.62 -7.99
CA GLY A 24 -6.12 18.91 -7.39
C GLY A 24 -4.72 19.45 -7.74
N GLN A 25 -3.89 18.66 -8.45
CA GLN A 25 -2.50 18.99 -8.80
C GLN A 25 -1.64 19.38 -7.59
N TRP A 26 -1.96 18.86 -6.40
CA TRP A 26 -1.26 19.19 -5.18
C TRP A 26 0.02 18.37 -5.04
N THR A 27 1.02 18.91 -4.36
CA THR A 27 2.28 18.19 -4.04
C THR A 27 2.60 18.21 -2.55
N SER A 28 1.90 19.06 -1.79
CA SER A 28 2.19 19.31 -0.39
C SER A 28 1.50 18.28 0.53
N PHE A 29 2.21 17.85 1.57
CA PHE A 29 1.63 17.00 2.61
C PHE A 29 0.50 17.69 3.42
N PRO A 30 0.53 19.02 3.67
CA PRO A 30 -0.63 19.71 4.22
C PRO A 30 -1.92 19.55 3.41
N ASP A 31 -1.85 19.64 2.08
CA ASP A 31 -3.03 19.47 1.22
C ASP A 31 -3.50 18.01 1.23
N TRP A 32 -2.57 17.05 1.17
CA TRP A 32 -2.88 15.63 1.40
C TRP A 32 -3.67 15.40 2.69
N LYS A 33 -3.20 15.98 3.82
CA LYS A 33 -3.88 15.84 5.11
C LYS A 33 -5.29 16.44 5.12
N LYS A 34 -5.57 17.47 4.32
CA LYS A 34 -6.93 18.03 4.21
C LYS A 34 -7.86 17.01 3.56
N ILE A 35 -7.43 16.37 2.47
CA ILE A 35 -8.20 15.34 1.75
C ILE A 35 -8.40 14.11 2.63
N TRP A 36 -7.33 13.62 3.26
CA TRP A 36 -7.41 12.48 4.19
C TRP A 36 -8.49 12.68 5.25
N ARG A 37 -8.58 13.91 5.79
CA ARG A 37 -9.58 14.27 6.81
C ARG A 37 -10.96 14.48 6.23
N SER A 38 -11.11 15.13 5.07
CA SER A 38 -12.42 15.36 4.44
C SER A 38 -13.08 14.04 4.07
N MET A 39 -12.31 13.07 3.57
CA MET A 39 -12.76 11.73 3.25
C MET A 39 -12.87 10.80 4.47
N LYS A 40 -12.50 11.28 5.66
CA LYS A 40 -12.47 10.49 6.91
C LYS A 40 -11.72 9.16 6.72
N PHE A 41 -10.59 9.19 6.03
CA PHE A 41 -9.99 7.97 5.50
C PHE A 41 -9.48 7.00 6.56
N SER A 42 -9.21 7.46 7.79
CA SER A 42 -8.85 6.58 8.91
C SER A 42 -9.94 5.55 9.26
N TYR A 43 -11.19 5.72 8.80
CA TYR A 43 -12.25 4.73 8.97
C TYR A 43 -12.07 3.48 8.09
N ILE A 44 -11.07 3.45 7.19
CA ILE A 44 -10.72 2.26 6.38
C ILE A 44 -10.50 1.00 7.24
N TYR A 45 -10.11 1.15 8.51
CA TYR A 45 -9.91 0.03 9.43
C TYR A 45 -11.18 -0.49 10.10
N GLU A 46 -12.29 0.26 10.10
CA GLU A 46 -13.53 -0.17 10.75
C GLU A 46 -14.19 -1.36 10.03
N ALA A 47 -13.88 -1.53 8.75
CA ALA A 47 -14.29 -2.70 7.97
C ALA A 47 -13.21 -3.81 7.93
N ALA A 48 -12.15 -3.71 8.74
CA ALA A 48 -11.10 -4.72 8.77
C ALA A 48 -11.65 -6.11 9.14
N PRO A 49 -11.11 -7.18 8.53
CA PRO A 49 -11.56 -8.53 8.83
C PRO A 49 -11.16 -8.94 10.26
N ALA A 50 -12.01 -9.72 10.92
CA ALA A 50 -11.72 -10.24 12.27
C ALA A 50 -10.53 -11.23 12.30
N THR A 51 -10.21 -11.86 11.16
CA THR A 51 -9.08 -12.79 10.99
C THR A 51 -8.18 -12.34 9.84
N HIS A 52 -6.95 -12.85 9.80
CA HIS A 52 -5.96 -12.52 8.76
C HIS A 52 -5.59 -11.02 8.67
N LEU A 53 -5.60 -10.30 9.79
CA LEU A 53 -5.26 -8.87 9.86
C LEU A 53 -3.90 -8.52 9.23
N GLY A 54 -2.87 -9.36 9.41
CA GLY A 54 -1.57 -9.13 8.78
C GLY A 54 -1.65 -9.12 7.24
N PHE A 55 -2.41 -10.04 6.66
CA PHE A 55 -2.65 -10.07 5.21
C PHE A 55 -3.43 -8.86 4.74
N PHE A 56 -4.48 -8.47 5.48
CA PHE A 56 -5.24 -7.26 5.21
C PHE A 56 -4.34 -6.01 5.21
N MET A 57 -3.57 -5.81 6.28
CA MET A 57 -2.67 -4.65 6.41
C MET A 57 -1.61 -4.61 5.32
N GLN A 58 -0.93 -5.73 5.06
CA GLN A 58 0.04 -5.76 3.96
C GLN A 58 -0.61 -5.55 2.60
N SER A 59 -1.86 -5.95 2.40
CA SER A 59 -2.57 -5.69 1.14
C SER A 59 -2.85 -4.20 0.93
N LEU A 60 -3.21 -3.47 1.98
CA LEU A 60 -3.37 -2.00 1.90
C LEU A 60 -2.03 -1.32 1.58
N TYR A 61 -0.96 -1.73 2.26
CA TYR A 61 0.38 -1.20 2.03
C TYR A 61 0.87 -1.50 0.61
N ALA A 62 0.77 -2.76 0.16
CA ALA A 62 1.21 -3.18 -1.17
C ALA A 62 0.44 -2.45 -2.28
N HIS A 63 -0.88 -2.30 -2.15
CA HIS A 63 -1.68 -1.52 -3.11
C HIS A 63 -1.20 -0.07 -3.17
N THR A 64 -0.97 0.54 -2.00
CA THR A 64 -0.45 1.90 -1.88
C THR A 64 0.94 2.06 -2.50
N ILE A 65 1.83 1.08 -2.29
CA ILE A 65 3.17 1.04 -2.87
C ILE A 65 3.12 0.93 -4.41
N GLY A 66 2.11 0.24 -4.94
CA GLY A 66 1.85 0.16 -6.38
C GLY A 66 1.71 1.53 -7.07
N HIS A 67 1.17 2.54 -6.38
CA HIS A 67 1.08 3.90 -6.92
C HIS A 67 2.42 4.64 -7.00
N MET A 68 3.48 4.13 -6.37
CA MET A 68 4.84 4.67 -6.44
C MET A 68 5.64 4.13 -7.65
N ASN A 69 4.97 3.51 -8.63
CA ASN A 69 5.61 3.02 -9.85
C ASN A 69 6.18 4.16 -10.70
N VAL A 70 7.36 3.96 -11.30
CA VAL A 70 8.08 4.96 -12.10
C VAL A 70 7.27 5.49 -13.28
N SER A 71 6.33 4.70 -13.82
CA SER A 71 5.43 5.12 -14.90
C SER A 71 4.30 6.06 -14.45
N ALA A 72 4.04 6.16 -13.15
CA ALA A 72 3.02 7.05 -12.61
C ALA A 72 3.53 8.50 -12.51
N SER A 73 2.60 9.46 -12.61
CA SER A 73 2.89 10.88 -12.45
C SER A 73 3.55 11.18 -11.10
N PHE A 74 4.38 12.22 -11.04
CA PHE A 74 5.06 12.63 -9.81
C PHE A 74 4.07 12.85 -8.66
N THR A 75 2.96 13.56 -8.91
CA THR A 75 1.89 13.77 -7.94
C THR A 75 1.27 12.46 -7.44
N ARG A 76 1.00 11.51 -8.33
CA ARG A 76 0.45 10.20 -7.93
C ARG A 76 1.42 9.44 -7.03
N ARG A 77 2.70 9.44 -7.38
CA ARG A 77 3.74 8.79 -6.56
C ARG A 77 3.88 9.45 -5.18
N LEU A 78 3.81 10.78 -5.10
CA LEU A 78 3.73 11.49 -3.81
C LEU A 78 2.49 11.10 -3.01
N GLY A 79 1.33 11.01 -3.67
CA GLY A 79 0.09 10.53 -3.05
C GLY A 79 0.24 9.13 -2.47
N GLY A 80 0.89 8.21 -3.21
CA GLY A 80 1.24 6.87 -2.70
C GLY A 80 2.10 6.92 -1.44
N LEU A 81 3.17 7.73 -1.43
CA LEU A 81 4.01 7.89 -0.23
C LEU A 81 3.23 8.47 0.97
N TYR A 82 2.44 9.51 0.74
CA TYR A 82 1.67 10.17 1.79
C TYR A 82 0.58 9.25 2.35
N CYS A 83 -0.08 8.48 1.49
CA CYS A 83 -1.03 7.45 1.88
C CYS A 83 -0.34 6.37 2.72
N LEU A 84 0.81 5.87 2.29
CA LEU A 84 1.54 4.82 3.00
C LEU A 84 1.93 5.26 4.41
N TYR A 85 2.43 6.50 4.55
CA TYR A 85 2.73 7.09 5.85
C TYR A 85 1.49 7.21 6.73
N CYS A 86 0.39 7.76 6.20
CA CYS A 86 -0.85 7.94 6.96
C CYS A 86 -1.50 6.61 7.36
N LEU A 87 -1.47 5.59 6.50
CA LEU A 87 -1.95 4.26 6.83
C LEU A 87 -1.16 3.68 8.02
N TYR A 88 0.17 3.81 8.02
CA TYR A 88 0.95 3.32 9.14
C TYR A 88 0.68 4.08 10.45
N GLU A 89 0.62 5.41 10.40
CA GLU A 89 0.45 6.24 11.60
C GLU A 89 -0.95 6.19 12.21
N THR A 90 -1.98 5.84 11.43
CA THR A 90 -3.38 5.84 11.89
C THR A 90 -3.95 4.46 12.16
N GLN A 91 -3.17 3.39 11.94
CA GLN A 91 -3.62 2.03 12.23
C GLN A 91 -3.99 1.85 13.72
N PRO A 92 -5.06 1.12 14.05
CA PRO A 92 -5.52 0.95 15.43
C PRO A 92 -4.76 -0.15 16.21
N PHE A 93 -3.76 -0.79 15.61
CA PHE A 93 -3.14 -2.01 16.14
C PHE A 93 -1.95 -1.73 17.06
N LYS A 94 -1.84 -2.55 18.13
CA LYS A 94 -0.73 -2.52 19.09
C LYS A 94 -0.22 -3.95 19.34
N PRO A 95 1.04 -4.27 18.98
CA PRO A 95 2.01 -3.42 18.28
C PRO A 95 1.56 -3.08 16.84
N PRO A 96 2.08 -2.00 16.23
CA PRO A 96 1.75 -1.64 14.86
C PRO A 96 2.27 -2.68 13.87
N PHE A 97 1.49 -2.97 12.83
CA PHE A 97 1.94 -3.73 11.67
C PHE A 97 2.96 -2.89 10.89
N LYS A 98 4.19 -3.40 10.85
CA LYS A 98 5.26 -2.87 10.00
C LYS A 98 4.94 -3.06 8.52
N ILE A 99 5.54 -2.22 7.69
CA ILE A 99 5.34 -2.23 6.23
C ILE A 99 6.39 -3.14 5.61
N TYR A 100 5.97 -4.22 4.96
CA TYR A 100 6.89 -4.98 4.12
C TYR A 100 7.29 -4.16 2.90
N LEU A 101 8.59 -4.09 2.61
CA LEU A 101 9.11 -3.40 1.45
C LEU A 101 10.19 -4.25 0.79
N SER A 102 9.96 -4.64 -0.46
CA SER A 102 10.95 -5.33 -1.27
C SER A 102 12.10 -4.40 -1.67
N LEU A 103 13.24 -4.96 -2.07
CA LEU A 103 14.38 -4.18 -2.56
C LEU A 103 14.01 -3.31 -3.79
N GLY A 104 13.15 -3.83 -4.67
CA GLY A 104 12.65 -3.10 -5.83
C GLY A 104 11.81 -1.88 -5.44
N GLU A 105 10.92 -2.05 -4.46
CA GLU A 105 10.08 -0.97 -3.94
C GLU A 105 10.90 0.06 -3.15
N LEU A 106 11.91 -0.37 -2.40
CA LEU A 106 12.85 0.53 -1.74
C LEU A 106 13.60 1.40 -2.76
N LYS A 107 14.01 0.85 -3.90
CA LYS A 107 14.61 1.62 -4.99
C LYS A 107 13.63 2.65 -5.57
N LYS A 108 12.36 2.28 -5.77
CA LYS A 108 11.30 3.21 -6.22
C LYS A 108 11.12 4.35 -5.21
N LEU A 109 11.05 4.03 -3.92
CA LEU A 109 10.93 5.02 -2.84
C LEU A 109 12.14 5.98 -2.81
N LYS A 110 13.36 5.45 -2.92
CA LYS A 110 14.59 6.26 -2.98
C LYS A 110 14.59 7.23 -4.18
N ASN A 111 14.15 6.76 -5.34
CA ASN A 111 14.05 7.59 -6.54
C ASN A 111 13.02 8.71 -6.35
N LEU A 112 11.85 8.40 -5.80
CA LEU A 112 10.82 9.40 -5.49
C LEU A 112 11.34 10.47 -4.52
N VAL A 113 12.07 10.08 -3.47
CA VAL A 113 12.67 11.05 -2.53
C VAL A 113 13.70 11.94 -3.23
N THR A 114 14.51 11.39 -4.13
CA THR A 114 15.50 12.15 -4.89
C THR A 114 14.82 13.18 -5.80
N GLU A 115 13.80 12.76 -6.53
CA GLU A 115 13.02 13.63 -7.41
C GLU A 115 12.26 14.70 -6.62
N ALA A 116 11.67 14.35 -5.48
CA ALA A 116 10.99 15.30 -4.60
C ALA A 116 11.94 16.39 -4.09
N LYS A 117 13.18 16.03 -3.74
CA LYS A 117 14.22 17.02 -3.40
C LYS A 117 14.54 17.95 -4.57
N GLY A 118 14.62 17.43 -5.80
CA GLY A 118 14.83 18.22 -7.00
C GLY A 118 13.69 19.20 -7.32
N ASN A 119 12.48 18.91 -6.84
CA ASN A 119 11.28 19.74 -7.00
C ASN A 119 10.91 20.55 -5.73
N ASP A 120 11.84 20.69 -4.77
CA ASP A 120 11.64 21.39 -3.48
C ASP A 120 10.48 20.85 -2.60
N VAL A 121 10.06 19.60 -2.81
CA VAL A 121 9.06 18.90 -1.99
C VAL A 121 9.74 18.22 -0.80
N LYS A 122 10.05 19.00 0.25
CA LYS A 122 10.79 18.52 1.44
C LYS A 122 10.05 17.47 2.28
N ALA A 123 8.72 17.42 2.16
CA ALA A 123 7.89 16.52 2.95
C ALA A 123 8.22 15.05 2.67
N ALA A 124 8.46 14.66 1.41
CA ALA A 124 8.76 13.28 1.05
C ALA A 124 10.00 12.75 1.81
N ALA A 125 11.11 13.50 1.78
CA ALA A 125 12.33 13.13 2.50
C ALA A 125 12.12 13.06 4.02
N SER A 126 11.40 14.04 4.58
CA SER A 126 11.16 14.15 6.02
C SER A 126 10.30 12.99 6.54
N LEU A 127 9.28 12.58 5.78
CA LEU A 127 8.40 11.46 6.14
C LEU A 127 9.15 10.13 6.06
N VAL A 128 9.90 9.88 4.98
CA VAL A 128 10.69 8.65 4.85
C VAL A 128 11.74 8.54 5.95
N GLN A 129 12.44 9.64 6.26
CA GLN A 129 13.39 9.66 7.38
C GLN A 129 12.70 9.29 8.71
N ARG A 130 11.55 9.89 9.00
CA ARG A 130 10.78 9.56 10.21
C ARG A 130 10.34 8.09 10.24
N MET A 131 9.93 7.52 9.11
CA MET A 131 9.55 6.10 9.03
C MET A 131 10.75 5.18 9.28
N LEU A 132 11.95 5.57 8.86
CA LEU A 132 13.18 4.83 9.16
C LEU A 132 13.54 4.92 10.66
N GLU A 133 13.48 6.12 11.24
CA GLU A 133 13.76 6.35 12.67
C GLU A 133 12.79 5.59 13.59
N LYS A 134 11.54 5.42 13.15
CA LYS A 134 10.50 4.67 13.88
C LYS A 134 10.50 3.16 13.60
N ASP A 135 11.46 2.63 12.82
CA ASP A 135 11.53 1.20 12.48
C ASP A 135 10.22 0.66 11.87
N VAL A 136 9.64 1.47 10.96
CA VAL A 136 8.35 1.20 10.31
C VAL A 136 8.43 0.06 9.29
N PHE A 137 9.59 -0.14 8.68
CA PHE A 137 9.75 -1.05 7.55
C PHE A 137 10.28 -2.43 7.96
N LEU A 138 9.82 -3.46 7.26
CA LEU A 138 10.41 -4.78 7.18
C LEU A 138 10.96 -4.97 5.77
N PHE A 139 12.28 -4.94 5.62
CA PHE A 139 12.91 -5.11 4.32
C PHE A 139 12.99 -6.59 3.93
N GLY A 140 12.62 -6.92 2.70
CA GLY A 140 12.72 -8.27 2.18
C GLY A 140 13.10 -8.33 0.71
N TYR A 141 13.38 -9.55 0.24
CA TYR A 141 13.73 -9.81 -1.15
C TYR A 141 12.52 -10.23 -1.99
N LEU A 142 11.47 -10.78 -1.38
CA LEU A 142 10.27 -11.28 -2.05
C LEU A 142 9.54 -10.13 -2.75
N ASP A 143 9.32 -10.27 -4.07
CA ASP A 143 8.38 -9.42 -4.80
C ASP A 143 6.96 -9.96 -4.59
N LEU A 144 6.06 -9.16 -4.02
CA LEU A 144 4.70 -9.58 -3.71
C LEU A 144 3.86 -9.83 -4.97
N GLU A 145 4.15 -9.17 -6.09
CA GLU A 145 3.47 -9.46 -7.36
C GLU A 145 3.88 -10.84 -7.89
N GLU A 146 5.18 -11.16 -7.80
CA GLU A 146 5.70 -12.47 -8.19
C GLU A 146 5.16 -13.58 -7.27
N ALA A 147 5.10 -13.31 -5.96
CA ALA A 147 4.52 -14.21 -4.98
C ALA A 147 3.02 -14.43 -5.23
N ALA A 148 2.25 -13.37 -5.54
CA ALA A 148 0.83 -13.47 -5.85
C ALA A 148 0.57 -14.32 -7.11
N LYS A 149 1.33 -14.08 -8.19
CA LYS A 149 1.27 -14.92 -9.42
C LYS A 149 1.59 -16.38 -9.14
N THR A 150 2.56 -16.63 -8.26
CA THR A 150 2.94 -17.98 -7.85
C THR A 150 1.80 -18.66 -7.09
N VAL A 151 1.16 -17.95 -6.16
CA VAL A 151 0.00 -18.47 -5.41
C VAL A 151 -1.20 -18.72 -6.31
N GLU A 152 -1.50 -17.82 -7.25
CA GLU A 152 -2.58 -18.01 -8.24
C GLU A 152 -2.34 -19.27 -9.08
N LYS A 153 -1.13 -19.43 -9.61
CA LYS A 153 -0.75 -20.63 -10.38
C LYS A 153 -0.88 -21.92 -9.57
N LEU A 154 -0.44 -21.92 -8.31
CA LEU A 154 -0.59 -23.07 -7.42
C LEU A 154 -2.06 -23.39 -7.13
N THR A 155 -2.88 -22.35 -6.93
CA THR A 155 -4.32 -22.49 -6.68
C THR A 155 -5.04 -23.06 -7.91
N GLU A 156 -4.66 -22.65 -9.11
CA GLU A 156 -5.17 -23.22 -10.37
C GLU A 156 -4.79 -24.70 -10.50
N GLN A 157 -3.55 -25.06 -10.19
CA GLN A 157 -3.09 -26.45 -10.20
C GLN A 157 -3.88 -27.31 -9.21
N ASP A 158 -4.08 -26.84 -7.98
CA ASP A 158 -4.86 -27.55 -6.96
C ASP A 158 -6.32 -27.74 -7.38
N ASN A 159 -6.94 -26.72 -7.98
CA ASN A 159 -8.31 -26.80 -8.48
C ASN A 159 -8.47 -27.84 -9.60
N GLU A 160 -7.48 -27.96 -10.49
CA GLU A 160 -7.49 -28.99 -11.55
C GLU A 160 -7.31 -30.40 -10.97
N ILE A 161 -6.45 -30.57 -9.95
CA ILE A 161 -6.29 -31.85 -9.24
C ILE A 161 -7.61 -32.27 -8.58
N VAL A 162 -8.30 -31.35 -7.89
CA VAL A 162 -9.59 -31.61 -7.23
C VAL A 162 -10.67 -32.00 -8.25
N LYS A 163 -10.75 -31.29 -9.39
CA LYS A 163 -11.70 -31.63 -10.46
C LYS A 163 -11.44 -33.01 -11.07
N CYS A 164 -10.17 -33.38 -11.26
CA CYS A 164 -9.80 -34.71 -11.75
C CYS A 164 -10.17 -35.81 -10.75
N ALA A 165 -10.00 -35.56 -9.45
CA ALA A 165 -10.39 -36.50 -8.39
C ALA A 165 -11.91 -36.66 -8.28
N ALA A 166 -12.68 -35.58 -8.47
CA ALA A 166 -14.15 -35.61 -8.40
C ALA A 166 -14.85 -36.23 -9.63
N LYS A 167 -14.10 -36.58 -10.69
CA LYS A 167 -14.61 -37.22 -11.92
C LYS A 167 -14.40 -38.74 -11.94
N LYS A 168 -13.92 -39.34 -10.85
CA LYS A 168 -13.83 -40.80 -10.63
C LYS A 168 -14.92 -41.25 -9.66
#